data_AF-A0A966MNV4-F1
#
_entry.id   AF-A0A966MNV4-F1
#
_cell.length_a   1.000
_cell.length_b   1.000
_cell.length_c   1.000
_cell.angle_alpha   90.00
_cell.angle_beta   90.00
_cell.angle_gamma   90.00
#
_symmetry.space_group_name_H-M   'P 1'
#
loop_
_entity.id
_entity.type
_entity.pdbx_description
1 polymer ?
#
loop_
_entity_poly.entity_id
_entity_poly.type
_entity_poly.pdbx_seq_one_letter_code
_entity_poly.pdbx_strand_id
1 'polypeptide(L)'
;MAMRSSVTATPVDGGATFVVRGTGDVVGAIKRLTGAHVSMVEMMGGPRVVRTELPDGVRLVVTVRDAKDVAGVARIRGLGFVGLMASGDHHQMHHLMLARGEAMADHGNR
;
A
#
# COMPACT_ATOMS: atom_id res chain seq x y z
N MET A 1 4.52 26.20 3.05
CA MET A 1 4.77 24.75 3.27
C MET A 1 4.42 24.05 1.96
N ALA A 2 5.40 23.50 1.25
CA ALA A 2 5.16 22.84 -0.05
C ALA A 2 5.06 21.32 0.15
N MET A 3 4.08 20.67 -0.48
CA MET A 3 3.95 19.22 -0.47
C MET A 3 5.13 18.62 -1.26
N ARG A 4 6.02 17.89 -0.59
CA ARG A 4 7.26 17.34 -1.19
C ARG A 4 7.05 15.99 -1.88
N SER A 5 5.80 15.61 -2.11
CA SER A 5 5.40 14.37 -2.76
C SER A 5 4.08 14.53 -3.50
N SER A 6 3.91 13.77 -4.57
CA SER A 6 2.68 13.71 -5.36
C SER A 6 2.33 12.27 -5.73
N VAL A 7 1.05 12.03 -6.00
CA VAL A 7 0.53 10.75 -6.46
C VAL A 7 -0.28 10.98 -7.73
N THR A 8 0.02 10.22 -8.77
CA THR A 8 -0.82 10.12 -9.97
C THR A 8 -1.47 8.75 -10.00
N ALA A 9 -2.81 8.73 -10.09
CA ALA A 9 -3.59 7.51 -10.24
C ALA A 9 -4.12 7.40 -11.67
N THR A 10 -3.96 6.24 -12.28
CA THR A 10 -4.49 5.96 -13.63
C THR A 10 -5.21 4.62 -13.62
N PRO A 11 -6.49 4.55 -13.99
CA PRO A 11 -7.20 3.28 -14.13
C PRO A 11 -6.49 2.35 -15.12
N VAL A 12 -6.46 1.06 -14.81
CA VAL A 12 -6.04 -0.01 -15.73
C VAL A 12 -7.05 -1.14 -15.66
N ASP A 13 -6.95 -2.09 -16.59
CA ASP A 13 -7.76 -3.31 -16.53
C ASP A 13 -7.53 -4.06 -15.21
N GLY A 14 -8.62 -4.40 -14.54
CA GLY A 14 -8.56 -5.08 -13.24
C GLY A 14 -8.12 -4.21 -12.06
N GLY A 15 -7.88 -2.90 -12.22
CA GLY A 15 -7.53 -2.04 -11.09
C GLY A 15 -7.02 -0.64 -11.44
N ALA A 16 -5.85 -0.27 -10.90
CA ALA A 16 -5.23 1.05 -11.07
C ALA A 16 -3.70 1.00 -10.97
N THR A 17 -3.04 1.94 -11.63
CA THR A 17 -1.63 2.27 -11.42
C THR A 17 -1.50 3.51 -10.55
N PHE A 18 -0.62 3.48 -9.57
CA PHE A 18 -0.26 4.61 -8.72
C PHE A 18 1.22 4.94 -8.92
N VAL A 19 1.52 6.16 -9.35
CA VAL A 19 2.90 6.67 -9.44
C VAL A 19 3.08 7.70 -8.35
N VAL A 20 3.94 7.38 -7.38
CA VAL A 20 4.23 8.21 -6.21
C VAL A 20 5.62 8.79 -6.38
N ARG A 21 5.72 10.12 -6.37
CA ARG A 21 6.98 10.85 -6.53
C ARG A 21 7.26 11.75 -5.35
N GLY A 22 8.51 12.03 -5.08
CA GLY A 22 8.94 12.98 -4.07
C GLY A 22 10.26 13.66 -4.41
N THR A 23 10.70 14.58 -3.54
CA THR A 23 11.95 15.33 -3.72
C THR A 23 12.84 15.23 -2.48
N GLY A 24 14.16 15.13 -2.69
CA GLY A 24 15.15 14.96 -1.62
C GLY A 24 14.87 13.73 -0.76
N ASP A 25 14.98 13.87 0.55
CA ASP A 25 14.87 12.77 1.52
C ASP A 25 13.52 12.03 1.49
N VAL A 26 12.48 12.67 0.95
CA VAL A 26 11.13 12.09 0.82
C VAL A 26 11.12 10.89 -0.13
N VAL A 27 12.03 10.83 -1.11
CA VAL A 27 12.15 9.67 -2.03
C VAL A 27 12.46 8.39 -1.27
N GLY A 28 13.42 8.46 -0.33
CA GLY A 28 13.77 7.33 0.52
C GLY A 28 12.61 6.89 1.41
N ALA A 29 11.84 7.85 1.93
CA ALA A 29 10.65 7.56 2.73
C ALA A 29 9.55 6.87 1.90
N ILE A 30 9.26 7.35 0.70
CA ILE A 30 8.28 6.72 -0.22
C ILE A 30 8.66 5.27 -0.50
N LYS A 31 9.94 5.02 -0.78
CA LYS A 31 10.41 3.66 -1.09
C LYS A 31 10.25 2.70 0.09
N ARG A 32 10.65 3.11 1.30
CA ARG A 32 10.50 2.29 2.52
C ARG A 32 9.03 2.03 2.85
N LEU A 33 8.21 3.08 2.84
CA LEU A 33 6.79 3.01 3.16
C LEU A 33 6.04 2.08 2.21
N THR A 34 6.18 2.28 0.90
CA THR A 34 5.52 1.44 -0.10
C THR A 34 6.02 0.00 -0.07
N GLY A 35 7.31 -0.24 0.15
CA GLY A 35 7.86 -1.58 0.27
C GLY A 35 7.23 -2.37 1.42
N ALA A 36 7.18 -1.79 2.61
CA ALA A 36 6.61 -2.44 3.79
C ALA A 36 5.11 -2.79 3.62
N HIS A 37 4.32 -1.87 3.06
CA HIS A 37 2.87 -2.09 2.93
C HIS A 37 2.52 -3.04 1.78
N VAL A 38 3.25 -3.02 0.67
CA VAL A 38 3.03 -3.97 -0.44
C VAL A 38 3.20 -5.41 0.06
N SER A 39 4.28 -5.70 0.79
CA SER A 39 4.48 -7.03 1.36
C SER A 39 3.31 -7.44 2.28
N MET A 40 2.78 -6.51 3.08
CA MET A 40 1.64 -6.79 3.94
C MET A 40 0.35 -7.07 3.17
N VAL A 41 0.03 -6.25 2.15
CA VAL A 41 -1.15 -6.46 1.30
C VAL A 41 -1.11 -7.84 0.66
N GLU A 42 0.06 -8.29 0.21
CA GLU A 42 0.23 -9.61 -0.39
C GLU A 42 0.07 -10.75 0.62
N MET A 43 0.68 -10.63 1.81
CA MET A 43 0.57 -11.63 2.89
C MET A 43 -0.86 -11.86 3.35
N MET A 44 -1.70 -10.80 3.34
CA MET A 44 -3.09 -10.86 3.79
C MET A 44 -4.07 -11.31 2.69
N GLY A 45 -3.58 -11.79 1.55
CA GLY A 45 -4.43 -12.22 0.44
C GLY A 45 -5.13 -11.07 -0.29
N GLY A 46 -4.68 -9.82 -0.10
CA GLY A 46 -5.18 -8.64 -0.79
C GLY A 46 -4.89 -8.65 -2.30
N PRO A 47 -5.18 -7.56 -3.04
CA PRO A 47 -4.95 -7.48 -4.48
C PRO A 47 -3.48 -7.77 -4.84
N ARG A 48 -3.23 -8.18 -6.09
CA ARG A 48 -1.86 -8.31 -6.60
C ARG A 48 -1.25 -6.92 -6.75
N VAL A 49 -0.01 -6.75 -6.29
CA VAL A 49 0.69 -5.46 -6.40
C VAL A 49 2.08 -5.65 -7.01
N VAL A 50 2.29 -5.09 -8.20
CA VAL A 50 3.62 -5.02 -8.80
C VAL A 50 4.25 -3.69 -8.44
N ARG A 51 5.33 -3.73 -7.65
CA ARG A 51 6.12 -2.56 -7.26
C ARG A 51 7.34 -2.40 -8.15
N THR A 52 7.55 -1.19 -8.69
CA THR A 52 8.77 -0.81 -9.39
C THR A 52 9.33 0.47 -8.78
N GLU A 53 10.60 0.46 -8.38
CA GLU A 53 11.26 1.68 -7.95
C GLU A 53 11.58 2.60 -9.12
N LEU A 54 11.45 3.89 -8.86
CA LEU A 54 11.85 4.97 -9.77
C LEU A 54 12.99 5.77 -9.10
N PRO A 55 13.75 6.58 -9.87
CA PRO A 55 14.74 7.48 -9.29
C PRO A 55 14.15 8.45 -8.26
N ASP A 56 12.92 8.90 -8.49
CA ASP A 56 12.20 9.92 -7.71
C ASP A 56 11.02 9.35 -6.90
N GLY A 57 10.88 8.02 -6.80
CA GLY A 57 9.79 7.42 -6.05
C GLY A 57 9.50 5.96 -6.43
N VAL A 58 8.23 5.63 -6.60
CA VAL A 58 7.75 4.26 -6.85
C VAL A 58 6.52 4.25 -7.76
N ARG A 59 6.43 3.25 -8.64
CA ARG A 59 5.20 2.88 -9.35
C ARG A 59 4.63 1.59 -8.78
N LEU A 60 3.33 1.59 -8.52
CA LEU A 60 2.55 0.43 -8.09
C LEU A 60 1.50 0.12 -9.14
N VAL A 61 1.44 -1.12 -9.64
CA VAL A 61 0.32 -1.62 -10.45
C VAL A 61 -0.49 -2.57 -9.58
N VAL A 62 -1.74 -2.21 -9.31
CA VAL A 62 -2.59 -2.89 -8.33
C VAL A 62 -3.80 -3.46 -9.05
N THR A 63 -3.98 -4.78 -8.97
CA THR A 63 -5.03 -5.50 -9.70
C THR A 63 -5.72 -6.54 -8.84
N VAL A 64 -7.00 -6.78 -9.10
CA VAL A 64 -7.73 -7.90 -8.49
C VAL A 64 -7.10 -9.24 -8.88
N ARG A 65 -7.24 -10.25 -8.02
CA ARG A 65 -6.74 -11.61 -8.29
C ARG A 65 -7.63 -12.35 -9.29
N ASP A 66 -8.94 -12.17 -9.18
CA ASP A 66 -9.96 -12.70 -10.07
C ASP A 66 -10.50 -11.58 -10.98
N ALA A 67 -10.39 -11.76 -12.29
CA ALA A 67 -10.86 -10.79 -13.28
C ALA A 67 -12.38 -10.56 -13.24
N LYS A 68 -13.15 -11.49 -12.64
CA LYS A 68 -14.60 -11.34 -12.45
C LYS A 68 -14.98 -10.47 -11.25
N ASP A 69 -14.02 -10.12 -10.39
CA ASP A 69 -14.25 -9.31 -9.19
C ASP A 69 -14.38 -7.81 -9.54
N VAL A 70 -15.49 -7.45 -10.18
CA VAL A 70 -15.79 -6.05 -10.57
C VAL A 70 -15.88 -5.14 -9.33
N ALA A 71 -16.37 -5.66 -8.20
CA ALA A 71 -16.45 -4.93 -6.95
C ALA A 71 -15.05 -4.62 -6.39
N GLY A 72 -14.12 -5.57 -6.46
CA GLY A 72 -12.72 -5.37 -6.10
C GLY A 72 -12.04 -4.32 -6.98
N VAL A 73 -12.32 -4.30 -8.29
CA VAL A 73 -11.82 -3.25 -9.19
C VAL A 73 -12.31 -1.87 -8.76
N ALA A 74 -13.61 -1.75 -8.48
CA ALA A 74 -14.20 -0.51 -7.99
C ALA A 74 -13.60 -0.09 -6.63
N ARG A 75 -13.35 -1.06 -5.74
CA ARG A 75 -12.70 -0.82 -4.44
C ARG A 75 -11.26 -0.30 -4.60
N ILE A 76 -10.43 -0.90 -5.45
CA ILE A 76 -9.06 -0.43 -5.70
C ILE A 76 -9.07 1.01 -6.20
N ARG A 77 -9.95 1.33 -7.14
CA ARG A 77 -10.07 2.68 -7.72
C ARG A 77 -10.63 3.69 -6.71
N GLY A 78 -11.60 3.29 -5.89
CA GLY A 78 -12.22 4.13 -4.87
C GLY A 78 -11.32 4.40 -3.66
N LEU A 79 -10.56 3.40 -3.20
CA LEU A 79 -9.56 3.56 -2.15
C LEU A 79 -8.42 4.49 -2.58
N GLY A 80 -8.01 4.38 -3.85
CA GLY A 80 -6.83 5.07 -4.36
C GLY A 80 -5.56 4.66 -3.63
N PHE A 81 -4.49 5.45 -3.80
CA PHE A 81 -3.20 5.15 -3.17
C PHE A 81 -3.27 5.23 -1.64
N VAL A 82 -3.88 6.28 -1.08
CA VAL A 82 -3.94 6.47 0.38
C VAL A 82 -4.74 5.36 1.04
N GLY A 83 -5.89 5.00 0.48
CA GLY A 83 -6.69 3.89 0.97
C GLY A 83 -5.98 2.54 0.85
N LEU A 84 -5.19 2.33 -0.22
CA LEU A 84 -4.34 1.14 -0.36
C LEU A 84 -3.24 1.09 0.70
N MET A 85 -2.59 2.23 0.97
CA MET A 85 -1.57 2.33 2.00
C MET A 85 -2.14 2.17 3.42
N ALA A 86 -3.39 2.56 3.63
CA ALA A 86 -4.12 2.32 4.88
C ALA A 86 -4.77 0.92 4.92
N SER A 87 -4.80 0.21 3.80
CA SER A 87 -5.33 -1.15 3.72
C SER A 87 -4.23 -2.15 4.05
N GLY A 88 -4.33 -2.71 5.24
CA GLY A 88 -3.50 -3.80 5.72
C GLY A 88 -4.08 -4.25 7.05
N ASP A 89 -4.00 -5.53 7.36
CA ASP A 89 -4.57 -6.07 8.61
C ASP A 89 -3.75 -5.71 9.84
N HIS A 90 -2.84 -4.74 9.79
CA HIS A 90 -2.27 -4.19 11.01
C HIS A 90 -3.34 -3.70 12.01
N HIS A 91 -4.54 -3.30 11.58
CA HIS A 91 -5.64 -3.02 12.51
C HIS A 91 -6.42 -4.28 12.91
N GLN A 92 -6.70 -5.22 12.00
CA GLN A 92 -7.42 -6.46 12.35
C GLN A 92 -6.58 -7.40 13.21
N MET A 93 -5.29 -7.61 12.88
CA MET A 93 -4.35 -8.33 13.72
C MET A 93 -4.17 -7.63 15.06
N HIS A 94 -4.09 -6.30 15.09
CA HIS A 94 -4.07 -5.56 16.36
C HIS A 94 -5.36 -5.75 17.16
N HIS A 95 -6.55 -5.75 16.54
CA HIS A 95 -7.82 -6.07 17.19
C HIS A 95 -7.91 -7.53 17.65
N LEU A 96 -7.42 -8.49 16.86
CA LEU A 96 -7.36 -9.91 17.21
C LEU A 96 -6.38 -10.16 18.35
N MET A 97 -5.24 -9.49 18.36
CA MET A 97 -4.23 -9.55 19.42
C MET A 97 -4.77 -8.90 20.70
N LEU A 98 -5.43 -7.74 20.62
CA LEU A 98 -6.14 -7.15 21.77
C LEU A 98 -7.25 -8.07 22.30
N ALA A 99 -8.03 -8.71 21.43
CA ALA A 99 -9.06 -9.68 21.82
C ALA A 99 -8.48 -10.96 22.44
N ARG A 100 -7.21 -11.29 22.13
CA ARG A 100 -6.46 -12.42 22.68
C ARG A 100 -5.58 -12.04 23.89
N GLY A 101 -5.47 -10.76 24.24
CA GLY A 101 -4.60 -10.26 25.31
C GLY A 101 -3.12 -10.18 24.93
N GLU A 102 -2.78 -10.18 23.64
CA GLU A 102 -1.42 -10.11 23.12
C GLU A 102 -1.05 -8.67 22.74
N ALA A 103 0.14 -8.22 23.11
CA ALA A 103 0.72 -6.98 22.61
C ALA A 103 1.68 -7.28 21.45
N MET A 104 1.71 -6.41 20.45
CA MET A 104 2.79 -6.42 19.45
C MET A 104 4.11 -6.30 20.21
N ALA A 105 4.96 -7.32 20.12
CA ALA A 105 6.28 -7.28 20.74
C ALA A 105 6.98 -6.00 20.29
N ASP A 106 7.25 -5.13 21.26
CA ASP A 106 8.12 -3.97 21.09
C ASP A 106 9.42 -4.48 20.47
N HIS A 107 9.77 -3.95 19.30
CA HIS A 107 11.12 -4.11 18.78
C HIS A 107 12.04 -3.20 19.60
N GLY A 108 12.27 -3.62 20.84
CA GLY A 108 13.29 -3.11 21.74
C GLY A 108 14.67 -3.41 21.16
N ASN A 109 15.25 -2.36 20.58
CA ASN A 109 16.66 -1.95 20.58
C ASN A 109 17.74 -3.05 20.61
N ARG A 110 18.49 -3.17 19.51
CA ARG A 110 19.96 -3.14 19.50
C ARG A 110 20.48 -2.50 18.22
#